data_AF-A0A416F0G4-F1
#
_entry.id   AF-A0A416F0G4-F1
#
_cell.length_a   1.000
_cell.length_b   1.000
_cell.length_c   1.000
_cell.angle_alpha   90.00
_cell.angle_beta   90.00
_cell.angle_gamma   90.00
#
_symmetry.space_group_name_H-M   'P 1'
#
loop_
_entity.id
_entity.type
_entity.pdbx_description
1 polymer ?
#
loop_
_entity_poly.entity_id
_entity_poly.type
_entity_poly.pdbx_seq_one_letter_code
_entity_poly.pdbx_strand_id
1 'polypeptide(L)' 'EPGNGTVELSIESSVIHQFGKQIKATVLETLNRLDVKDAKVTVVDKGALDCTLKARVECAVYRSNDITENLPWGGVIK' A
#
# COMPACT_ATOMS: atom_id res chain seq x y z
N GLU A 1 -0.09 4.13 10.09
CA GLU A 1 0.28 4.42 11.49
C GLU A 1 1.81 4.38 11.61
N PRO A 2 2.43 5.06 12.59
CA PRO A 2 3.85 4.86 12.88
C PRO A 2 4.14 3.38 13.12
N GLY A 3 5.25 2.89 12.58
CA GLY A 3 5.72 1.51 12.78
C GLY A 3 6.54 1.36 14.05
N ASN A 4 6.98 0.14 14.32
CA ASN A 4 7.78 -0.22 15.50
C ASN A 4 9.13 -0.85 15.12
N GLY A 5 9.80 -0.29 14.11
CA GLY A 5 11.05 -0.73 13.51
C GLY A 5 10.89 -1.66 12.29
N THR A 6 9.67 -1.99 11.88
CA THR A 6 9.37 -2.91 10.76
C THR A 6 8.05 -2.57 10.08
N VAL A 7 7.84 -3.08 8.86
CA VAL A 7 6.54 -3.02 8.18
C VAL A 7 5.59 -4.07 8.76
N GLU A 8 4.54 -3.61 9.45
CA GLU A 8 3.44 -4.45 9.92
C GLU A 8 2.23 -4.29 9.00
N LEU A 9 1.75 -5.39 8.41
CA LEU A 9 0.66 -5.38 7.43
C LEU A 9 -0.52 -6.26 7.88
N SER A 10 -1.67 -5.62 8.06
CA SER A 10 -2.96 -6.27 8.35
C SER A 10 -3.91 -6.09 7.17
N ILE A 11 -4.53 -7.18 6.70
CA ILE A 11 -5.39 -7.17 5.51
C ILE A 11 -6.75 -7.78 5.88
N GLU A 12 -7.80 -7.02 5.65
CA GLU A 12 -9.19 -7.46 5.72
C GLU A 12 -9.81 -7.36 4.33
N SER A 13 -10.30 -8.48 3.79
CA SER A 13 -10.95 -8.46 2.48
C SER A 13 -12.03 -9.51 2.27
N SER A 14 -13.06 -9.16 1.51
CA SER A 14 -14.11 -10.10 1.07
C SER A 14 -13.56 -11.24 0.20
N VAL A 15 -12.43 -11.01 -0.48
CA VAL A 15 -11.80 -11.98 -1.38
C VAL A 15 -10.49 -12.55 -0.83
N ILE A 16 -10.25 -12.43 0.48
CA ILE A 16 -8.98 -12.79 1.15
C ILE A 16 -8.58 -14.26 0.92
N HIS A 17 -9.54 -15.18 0.85
CA HIS A 17 -9.27 -16.61 0.66
C HIS A 17 -8.72 -16.92 -0.74
N GLN A 18 -9.09 -16.15 -1.76
CA GLN A 18 -8.66 -16.36 -3.14
C GLN A 18 -7.43 -15.51 -3.48
N PHE A 19 -7.42 -14.25 -3.06
CA PHE A 19 -6.41 -13.27 -3.49
C PHE A 19 -5.56 -12.71 -2.36
N GLY A 20 -5.69 -13.17 -1.11
CA GLY A 20 -4.99 -12.57 0.02
C GLY A 20 -3.46 -12.55 -0.11
N LYS A 21 -2.87 -13.58 -0.73
CA LYS A 21 -1.43 -13.60 -1.04
C LYS A 21 -1.04 -12.53 -2.07
N GLN A 22 -1.85 -12.35 -3.10
CA GLN A 22 -1.62 -11.36 -4.16
C GLN A 22 -1.78 -9.94 -3.63
N ILE A 23 -2.85 -9.66 -2.86
CA ILE A 23 -3.07 -8.38 -2.18
C ILE A 23 -1.86 -8.05 -1.29
N LYS A 24 -1.41 -9.02 -0.48
CA LYS A 24 -0.22 -8.85 0.38
C LYS A 24 1.03 -8.53 -0.43
N ALA A 25 1.29 -9.28 -1.50
CA ALA A 25 2.44 -9.06 -2.37
C ALA A 25 2.39 -7.68 -3.03
N THR A 26 1.24 -7.29 -3.58
CA THR A 26 1.00 -5.98 -4.21
C THR A 26 1.26 -4.83 -3.23
N VAL A 27 0.78 -4.92 -1.99
CA VAL A 27 1.00 -3.87 -0.97
C VAL A 27 2.47 -3.80 -0.57
N LEU A 28 3.11 -4.94 -0.28
CA LEU A 28 4.53 -4.97 0.10
C LEU A 28 5.44 -4.51 -1.03
N GLU A 29 5.17 -4.89 -2.29
CA GLU A 29 5.90 -4.40 -3.46
C GLU A 29 5.80 -2.88 -3.55
N THR A 30 4.60 -2.33 -3.37
CA THR A 30 4.37 -0.88 -3.44
C THR A 30 5.11 -0.14 -2.32
N LEU A 31 5.04 -0.64 -1.09
CA LEU A 31 5.76 -0.06 0.05
C LEU A 31 7.28 -0.11 -0.16
N ASN A 32 7.80 -1.23 -0.68
CA ASN A 32 9.22 -1.38 -0.96
C ASN A 32 9.70 -0.45 -2.08
N ARG A 33 8.89 -0.26 -3.14
CA ARG A 33 9.19 0.72 -4.21
C ARG A 33 9.28 2.16 -3.70
N LEU A 34 8.52 2.48 -2.65
CA LEU A 34 8.52 3.79 -2.00
C LEU A 34 9.57 3.89 -0.87
N ASP A 35 10.45 2.88 -0.72
CA ASP A 35 11.46 2.75 0.34
C ASP A 35 10.89 2.83 1.78
N VAL A 36 9.63 2.42 1.98
CA VAL A 36 9.00 2.40 3.31
C VAL A 36 9.46 1.17 4.08
N LYS A 37 10.28 1.39 5.12
CA LYS A 37 10.87 0.32 5.95
C LYS A 37 10.23 0.18 7.33
N ASP A 38 9.58 1.24 7.81
CA ASP A 38 8.91 1.28 9.10
C ASP A 38 7.52 1.90 8.95
N ALA A 39 6.49 1.07 9.04
CA ALA A 39 5.11 1.51 8.96
C ALA A 39 4.16 0.41 9.43
N LYS A 40 3.08 0.81 10.10
CA LYS A 40 1.93 -0.06 10.32
C LYS A 40 0.83 0.28 9.33
N VAL A 41 0.46 -0.70 8.51
CA VAL A 41 -0.45 -0.57 7.38
C VAL A 41 -1.63 -1.52 7.56
N THR A 42 -2.84 -0.95 7.58
CA THR A 42 -4.09 -1.71 7.62
C THR A 42 -4.84 -1.50 6.31
N VAL A 43 -5.09 -2.58 5.57
CA VAL A 43 -5.80 -2.58 4.30
C VAL A 43 -7.17 -3.21 4.50
N VAL A 44 -8.23 -2.43 4.29
CA VAL A 44 -9.60 -2.93 4.27
C VAL A 44 -10.14 -2.79 2.85
N ASP A 45 -10.32 -3.91 2.16
CA ASP A 45 -10.65 -3.93 0.75
C ASP A 45 -11.80 -4.88 0.41
N LYS A 46 -12.69 -4.48 -0.50
CA LYS A 46 -13.87 -5.29 -0.89
C LYS A 46 -13.75 -5.87 -2.30
N GLY A 47 -12.55 -6.28 -2.72
CA GLY A 47 -12.28 -6.86 -4.03
C GLY A 47 -11.82 -5.83 -5.07
N ALA A 48 -10.99 -4.87 -4.67
CA ALA A 48 -10.36 -3.95 -5.61
C ALA A 48 -9.33 -4.66 -6.49
N LEU A 49 -9.18 -4.15 -7.71
CA LEU A 49 -8.11 -4.55 -8.62
C LEU A 49 -6.75 -4.09 -8.10
N ASP A 50 -5.68 -4.78 -8.53
CA ASP A 50 -4.31 -4.46 -8.12
C ASP A 50 -3.93 -2.99 -8.41
N CYS A 51 -4.30 -2.44 -9.57
CA CYS A 51 -4.01 -1.04 -9.90
C CYS A 51 -4.63 -0.06 -8.89
N THR A 52 -5.86 -0.33 -8.46
CA THR A 52 -6.56 0.47 -7.45
C THR A 52 -5.89 0.31 -6.08
N LEU A 53 -5.46 -0.89 -5.73
CA LEU A 53 -4.77 -1.17 -4.48
C LEU A 53 -3.41 -0.43 -4.43
N LYS A 54 -2.61 -0.53 -5.49
CA LYS A 54 -1.32 0.18 -5.61
C LYS A 54 -1.50 1.70 -5.46
N ALA A 55 -2.40 2.29 -6.26
CA ALA A 55 -2.65 3.73 -6.22
C ALA A 55 -3.13 4.22 -4.84
N ARG A 56 -3.97 3.45 -4.14
CA ARG A 56 -4.44 3.80 -2.78
C ARG A 56 -3.33 3.71 -1.74
N VAL A 57 -2.47 2.70 -1.84
CA VAL A 57 -1.30 2.56 -0.94
C VAL A 57 -0.31 3.70 -1.17
N GLU A 58 0.02 4.03 -2.42
CA GLU A 58 0.86 5.17 -2.77
C GLU A 58 0.31 6.47 -2.19
N CYS A 59 -0.99 6.72 -2.41
CA CYS A 59 -1.68 7.89 -1.86
C CYS A 59 -1.58 7.95 -0.33
N ALA A 60 -1.75 6.82 0.35
CA ALA A 60 -1.64 6.75 1.80
C ALA A 60 -0.22 7.09 2.28
N VAL A 61 0.82 6.57 1.62
CA VAL A 61 2.22 6.84 1.95
C VAL A 61 2.57 8.32 1.73
N TYR A 62 2.22 8.89 0.58
CA TYR A 62 2.51 10.31 0.31
C TYR A 62 1.82 11.24 1.30
N ARG A 63 0.54 10.99 1.58
CA ARG A 63 -0.22 11.75 2.58
C ARG A 63 0.38 11.62 3.98
N SER A 64 0.92 10.45 4.34
CA SER A 64 1.62 10.26 5.62
C SER A 64 2.96 11.01 5.72
N ASN A 65 3.53 11.46 4.60
CA ASN A 65 4.71 12.32 4.55
C ASN A 65 4.35 13.80 4.34
N ASP A 66 3.08 14.18 4.50
CA ASP A 66 2.54 15.53 4.21
C ASP A 66 2.78 16.00 2.77
N ILE A 67 2.99 15.08 1.83
CA ILE A 67 3.17 15.37 0.40
C ILE A 67 1.79 15.40 -0.24
N THR A 68 1.32 16.59 -0.60
CA THR A 68 0.00 16.82 -1.22
C THR A 68 0.09 17.39 -2.64
N GLU A 69 1.24 17.92 -3.04
CA GLU A 69 1.48 18.56 -4.33
C GLU A 69 2.61 17.88 -5.11
N ASN A 70 2.63 18.03 -6.43
CA ASN A 70 3.67 17.48 -7.33
C ASN A 70 3.86 15.95 -7.20
N LEU A 71 2.78 15.23 -6.92
CA LEU A 71 2.78 13.78 -6.79
C LEU A 71 3.11 13.14 -8.15
N PRO A 72 4.05 12.18 -8.21
CA PRO A 72 4.53 11.62 -9.47
C PRO A 72 3.59 10.52 -10.01
N TRP A 73 2.30 10.83 -10.12
CA TRP A 73 1.27 9.90 -10.60
C TRP A 73 1.62 9.39 -12.01
N GLY A 74 1.91 8.09 -12.11
CA GLY A 74 2.26 7.45 -13.38
C GLY A 74 3.69 7.69 -13.88
N GLY A 75 4.51 8.51 -13.20
CA GLY A 75 5.91 8.73 -13.56
C GLY A 75 6.89 7.73 -12.93
N VAL A 76 6.53 7.18 -11.77
CA VAL A 76 7.34 6.18 -11.03
C VAL A 76 6.93 4.73 -11.38
N ILE A 77 5.87 4.58 -12.18
CA ILE A 77 5.26 3.30 -12.52
C ILE A 77 5.68 2.91 -13.94
N LYS A 78 6.86 2.27 -14.06
CA LYS A 78 7.15 1.31 -15.12
C LYS A 78 6.85 -0.11 -14.62
#